data_AF-A0A396PA57-F1
#
_entry.id   AF-A0A396PA57-F1
#
_cell.length_a   1.000
_cell.length_b   1.000
_cell.length_c   1.000
_cell.angle_alpha   90.00
_cell.angle_beta   90.00
_cell.angle_gamma   90.00
#
_symmetry.space_group_name_H-M   'P 1'
#
loop_
_entity.id
_entity.type
_entity.pdbx_description
1 polymer ?
#
loop_
_entity_poly.entity_id
_entity_poly.type
_entity_poly.pdbx_seq_one_letter_code
_entity_poly.pdbx_strand_id
1 'polypeptide(L)' 'MDKNINKCVLVSFVSDTDNGDVATLIVGEQKKQGQINILNAIQGPEATELFEKLIVPKGVRK' A
#
# COMPACT_ATOMS: atom_id res chain seq x y z
N MET A 1 -0.34 -10.85 22.02
CA MET A 1 -0.44 -10.23 20.69
C MET A 1 -0.64 -11.33 19.67
N ASP A 2 -1.88 -11.52 19.22
CA ASP A 2 -2.20 -12.54 18.22
C ASP A 2 -1.55 -12.21 16.88
N LYS A 3 -0.47 -12.93 16.56
CA LYS A 3 0.16 -12.92 15.24
C LYS A 3 -0.69 -13.76 14.29
N ASN A 4 -1.88 -13.27 13.94
CA ASN A 4 -2.73 -13.88 12.95
C ASN A 4 -2.12 -13.63 11.55
N ILE A 5 -1.18 -14.50 11.17
CA ILE A 5 -0.51 -14.56 9.84
C ILE A 5 -1.51 -14.73 8.68
N ASN A 6 -2.78 -15.01 8.98
CA ASN A 6 -3.85 -15.19 7.99
C ASN A 6 -4.51 -13.88 7.52
N LYS A 7 -4.03 -12.70 7.95
CA LYS A 7 -4.49 -11.42 7.39
C LYS A 7 -3.68 -11.07 6.16
N CYS A 8 -4.28 -11.25 4.99
CA CYS A 8 -3.73 -10.76 3.73
C CYS A 8 -4.01 -9.26 3.61
N VAL A 9 -2.95 -8.45 3.66
CA VAL A 9 -3.01 -7.01 3.41
C VAL A 9 -2.53 -6.76 1.98
N LEU A 10 -3.38 -6.10 1.21
CA LEU A 10 -3.10 -5.69 -0.17
C LEU A 10 -2.72 -4.21 -0.17
N VAL A 11 -1.68 -3.87 -0.90
CA VAL A 11 -1.24 -2.49 -1.10
C VAL A 11 -1.23 -2.23 -2.59
N SER A 12 -2.01 -1.23 -3.03
CA SER A 12 -2.01 -0.75 -4.41
C SER A 12 -1.46 0.67 -4.43
N PHE A 13 -0.58 0.96 -5.38
CA PHE A 13 -0.02 2.29 -5.59
C PHE A 13 -0.35 2.74 -7.01
N VAL A 14 -0.98 3.90 -7.12
CA VAL A 14 -1.30 4.53 -8.39
C VAL A 14 -0.53 5.84 -8.45
N SER A 15 0.44 5.92 -9.36
CA SER A 15 1.12 7.16 -9.73
C SER A 15 0.94 7.35 -11.23
N ASP A 16 -0.09 8.09 -11.64
CA ASP A 16 -0.16 8.52 -13.04
C ASP A 16 0.71 9.78 -13.17
N THR A 17 1.97 9.56 -13.55
CA THR A 17 2.94 10.64 -13.78
C THR A 17 2.64 11.43 -15.05
N ASP A 18 1.77 10.91 -15.93
CA ASP A 18 1.56 11.47 -17.26
C ASP A 18 0.38 12.44 -17.30
N ASN A 19 -0.62 12.26 -16.41
CA ASN A 19 -1.82 13.11 -16.36
C ASN A 19 -1.86 14.08 -15.16
N GLY A 20 -0.82 14.11 -14.34
CA GLY A 20 -0.78 14.98 -13.15
C GLY A 20 -1.66 14.50 -12.01
N ASP A 21 -2.03 13.21 -11.98
CA ASP A 21 -2.81 12.66 -10.88
C ASP A 21 -1.99 12.59 -9.59
N VAL A 22 -2.69 12.80 -8.49
CA VAL A 22 -2.10 12.72 -7.15
C VAL A 22 -1.79 11.26 -6.83
N ALA A 23 -0.51 10.97 -6.61
CA ALA A 23 -0.05 9.64 -6.20
C ALA A 23 -0.89 9.13 -5.02
N THR A 24 -1.44 7.93 -5.13
CA THR A 24 -2.35 7.37 -4.13
C THR A 24 -1.94 5.95 -3.73
N LEU A 25 -1.80 5.70 -2.44
CA LEU A 25 -1.55 4.41 -1.83
C LEU A 25 -2.82 3.90 -1.16
N ILE A 26 -3.38 2.81 -1.65
CA ILE A 26 -4.56 2.16 -1.10
C ILE A 26 -4.13 0.94 -0.30
N VAL A 27 -4.54 0.88 0.96
CA VAL A 27 -4.32 -0.27 1.84
C VAL A 27 -5.65 -0.98 2.04
N GLY A 28 -5.72 -2.23 1.61
CA GLY A 28 -6.88 -3.09 1.75
C GLY A 28 -6.58 -4.34 2.58
N GLU A 29 -7.59 -4.87 3.25
CA GLU A 29 -7.55 -6.22 3.84
C GLU A 29 -8.42 -7.14 2.98
N GLN A 30 -7.82 -8.23 2.49
CA GLN A 30 -8.59 -9.26 1.81
C GLN A 30 -9.26 -10.14 2.86
N LYS A 31 -10.60 -10.19 2.82
CA LYS A 31 -11.41 -11.11 3.60
C LYS A 31 -11.61 -12.42 2.83
N LYS A 32 -12.39 -13.34 3.42
CA LYS A 32 -12.78 -14.58 2.73
C LYS A 32 -13.54 -14.24 1.44
N GLN A 33 -13.39 -15.08 0.41
CA GLN A 33 -14.14 -14.99 -0.85
C GLN A 33 -13.92 -13.70 -1.67
N GLY A 34 -12.70 -13.15 -1.68
CA GLY A 34 -12.33 -12.09 -2.62
C GLY A 34 -12.88 -10.69 -2.28
N GLN A 35 -13.60 -10.54 -1.17
CA GLN A 35 -14.00 -9.23 -0.68
C GLN A 35 -12.78 -8.47 -0.13
N ILE A 36 -12.61 -7.23 -0.58
CA ILE A 36 -11.55 -6.33 -0.12
C ILE A 36 -12.21 -5.21 0.69
N ASN A 37 -11.79 -5.04 1.93
CA ASN A 37 -12.15 -3.87 2.72
C ASN A 37 -11.02 -2.84 2.60
N ILE A 38 -11.33 -1.64 2.12
CA ILE A 38 -10.37 -0.53 2.11
C ILE A 38 -10.21 -0.06 3.55
N LEU A 39 -8.99 -0.14 4.06
CA LEU A 39 -8.63 0.32 5.40
C LEU A 39 -8.15 1.77 5.38
N ASN A 40 -7.39 2.15 4.36
CA ASN A 40 -6.86 3.50 4.21
C ASN A 40 -6.58 3.84 2.75
N ALA A 41 -6.62 5.14 2.44
CA ALA A 41 -6.18 5.71 1.18
C ALA A 41 -5.33 6.96 1.49
N ILE A 42 -4.04 6.88 1.17
CA ILE A 42 -3.06 7.94 1.42
C ILE A 42 -2.73 8.59 0.09
N GLN A 43 -2.69 9.91 0.04
CA GLN A 43 -2.48 10.67 -1.19
C GLN A 43 -1.26 11.60 -1.11
N GLY A 44 -0.73 11.97 -2.26
CA GLY A 44 0.34 12.95 -2.40
C GLY A 44 1.73 12.36 -2.16
N PRO A 45 2.72 13.21 -1.84
CA PRO A 45 4.11 12.78 -1.67
C PRO A 45 4.28 11.66 -0.64
N GLU A 46 3.47 11.68 0.43
CA GLU A 46 3.49 10.66 1.49
C GLU A 46 3.17 9.25 0.95
N ALA A 47 2.26 9.14 -0.01
CA ALA A 47 1.92 7.86 -0.63
C ALA A 47 3.14 7.22 -1.32
N THR A 48 3.91 8.05 -2.03
CA THR A 48 5.13 7.63 -2.73
C THR A 48 6.21 7.20 -1.75
N GLU A 49 6.47 8.01 -0.72
CA GLU A 49 7.45 7.67 0.32
C GLU A 49 7.13 6.35 1.04
N LEU A 50 5.85 6.12 1.34
CA LEU A 50 5.42 4.89 2.00
C LEU A 50 5.54 3.69 1.06
N PHE A 51 5.18 3.84 -0.22
CA PHE A 51 5.35 2.79 -1.21
C PHE A 51 6.82 2.39 -1.37
N GLU A 52 7.71 3.37 -1.56
CA GLU A 52 9.15 3.13 -1.62
C GLU A 52 9.66 2.39 -0.38
N LYS A 53 9.16 2.77 0.80
CA LYS A 53 9.54 2.09 2.04
C LYS A 53 9.11 0.63 2.09
N LEU A 54 8.02 0.26 1.41
CA LEU A 54 7.46 -1.09 1.36
C LEU A 54 8.16 -1.98 0.31
N ILE A 55 8.55 -1.44 -0.84
CA ILE A 55 9.16 -2.21 -1.92
C ILE A 55 10.68 -2.37 -1.77
N VAL A 56 11.36 -1.44 -1.08
CA VAL A 56 12.82 -1.50 -0.91
C VAL A 56 13.17 -2.48 0.22
N PRO A 57 13.93 -3.56 -0.07
CA PRO A 57 14.34 -4.52 0.95
C PRO A 57 15.17 -3.84 2.06
N LYS A 58 14.91 -4.22 3.32
CA LYS A 58 15.74 -3.79 4.45
C LYS A 58 17.18 -4.25 4.21
N GLY A 59 18.10 -3.30 4.10
CA GLY A 59 19.53 -3.55 3.83
C GLY A 59 20.07 -2.94 2.54
N VAL A 60 19.19 -2.42 1.66
CA VAL A 60 19.58 -1.74 0.42
C VAL A 60 19.58 -0.20 0.56
N ARG A 61 19.06 0.34 1.67
CA ARG A 61 19.17 1.77 1.99
C ARG A 61 20.61 2.07 2.43
N LYS A 62 21.39 2.68 1.54
CA LYS A 62 22.62 3.39 1.90
C LYS A 62 22.27 4.79 2.38
#